data_AF-A0A2V7S1S5-F1
#
_entry.id   AF-A0A2V7S1S5-F1
#
_cell.length_a   1.000
_cell.length_b   1.000
_cell.length_c   1.000
_cell.angle_alpha   90.00
_cell.angle_beta   90.00
_cell.angle_gamma   90.00
#
_symmetry.space_group_name_H-M   'P 1'
#
loop_
_entity.id
_entity.type
_entity.pdbx_description
1 polymer ?
#
loop_
_entity_poly.entity_id
_entity_poly.type
_entity_poly.pdbx_seq_one_letter_code
_entity_poly.pdbx_strand_id
1 'polypeptide(L)'
;MRADEIREMGAEDITARIQELEEERFRLKFRSATEPLEEPLRLRSIRRDIARLKTIRTERDKGIVREAGTPSATAKEAKGKKSTARRPAKKGAAKTKAR
;
A
#
# COMPACT_ATOMS: atom_id res chain seq x y z
N MET A 1 -3.96 -3.35 1.55
CA MET A 1 -3.13 -2.88 2.69
C MET A 1 -2.65 -4.06 3.55
N ARG A 2 -1.38 -4.15 3.96
CA ARG A 2 -0.91 -5.24 4.85
C ARG A 2 -1.26 -4.94 6.31
N ALA A 3 -1.41 -5.97 7.14
CA ALA A 3 -1.81 -5.80 8.54
C ALA A 3 -0.70 -5.17 9.40
N ASP A 4 0.56 -5.48 9.09
CA ASP A 4 1.73 -4.99 9.82
C ASP A 4 1.87 -3.47 9.69
N GLU A 5 1.73 -2.95 8.46
CA GLU A 5 1.72 -1.51 8.16
C GLU A 5 0.63 -0.76 8.95
N ILE A 6 -0.52 -1.39 9.19
CA ILE A 6 -1.61 -0.76 9.96
C ILE A 6 -1.33 -0.73 11.45
N ARG A 7 -0.58 -1.70 11.96
CA ARG A 7 -0.21 -1.76 13.38
C ARG A 7 0.85 -0.73 13.74
N GLU A 8 1.68 -0.33 12.78
CA GLU A 8 2.68 0.73 12.92
C GLU A 8 2.06 2.15 12.88
N MET A 9 0.88 2.32 12.28
CA MET A 9 0.18 3.61 12.21
C MET A 9 -0.40 4.06 13.57
N GLY A 10 -0.43 5.37 13.80
CA GLY A 10 -1.05 5.98 14.97
C GLY A 10 -2.56 5.69 15.06
N ALA A 11 -3.14 5.75 16.25
CA ALA A 11 -4.59 5.52 16.42
C ALA A 11 -5.43 6.57 15.65
N GLU A 12 -5.00 7.82 15.65
CA GLU A 12 -5.64 8.91 14.92
C GLU A 12 -5.50 8.72 13.40
N ASP A 13 -4.32 8.34 12.92
CA ASP A 13 -4.07 8.06 11.50
C ASP A 13 -4.98 6.93 10.96
N ILE A 14 -5.20 5.88 11.77
CA ILE A 14 -6.14 4.80 11.41
C ILE A 14 -7.55 5.36 11.23
N THR A 15 -8.00 6.25 12.11
CA THR A 15 -9.34 6.84 12.00
C THR A 15 -9.48 7.75 10.79
N ALA A 16 -8.49 8.59 10.52
CA ALA A 16 -8.45 9.43 9.33
C ALA A 16 -8.49 8.57 8.05
N ARG A 17 -7.69 7.49 8.01
CA ARG A 17 -7.63 6.61 6.85
C ARG A 17 -8.93 5.84 6.61
N ILE A 18 -9.66 5.49 7.66
CA ILE A 18 -11.00 4.90 7.54
C ILE A 18 -11.95 5.88 6.85
N GLN A 19 -11.95 7.15 7.24
CA GLN A 19 -12.84 8.17 6.66
C GLN A 19 -12.54 8.38 5.17
N GLU A 20 -11.26 8.52 4.81
CA GLU A 20 -10.83 8.67 3.41
C GLU A 20 -11.29 7.50 2.53
N LEU A 21 -11.12 6.26 3.01
CA LEU A 21 -11.54 5.06 2.27
C LEU A 21 -13.07 4.91 2.19
N GLU A 22 -13.80 5.39 3.20
CA GLU A 22 -15.27 5.42 3.18
C GLU A 22 -15.79 6.42 2.15
N GLU A 23 -15.16 7.59 2.02
CA GLU A 23 -15.47 8.55 0.97
C GLU A 23 -15.15 8.02 -0.43
N GLU A 24 -13.97 7.41 -0.64
CA GLU A 24 -13.60 6.78 -1.90
C GLU A 24 -14.62 5.70 -2.29
N ARG A 25 -15.02 4.87 -1.32
CA ARG A 25 -16.06 3.85 -1.52
C ARG A 25 -17.40 4.46 -1.90
N PHE A 26 -17.81 5.57 -1.28
CA PHE A 26 -19.07 6.24 -1.59
C PHE A 26 -19.06 6.78 -3.02
N ARG A 27 -17.98 7.47 -3.42
CA ARG A 27 -17.80 7.98 -4.79
C ARG A 27 -17.81 6.86 -5.83
N LEU A 28 -17.12 5.75 -5.57
CA LEU A 28 -17.10 4.59 -6.48
C LEU A 28 -18.47 3.91 -6.57
N LYS A 29 -19.21 3.80 -5.46
CA LYS A 29 -20.59 3.31 -5.48
C LYS A 29 -21.50 4.22 -6.32
N PHE A 30 -21.37 5.53 -6.16
CA PHE A 30 -22.16 6.49 -6.93
C PHE A 30 -21.88 6.38 -8.42
N ARG A 31 -20.60 6.31 -8.82
CA ARG A 31 -20.21 6.11 -10.23
C ARG A 31 -20.69 4.76 -10.80
N SER A 32 -20.65 3.70 -9.98
CA SER A 32 -21.10 2.36 -10.40
C SER A 32 -22.59 2.26 -10.70
N ALA A 33 -23.39 3.18 -10.15
CA ALA A 33 -24.82 3.23 -10.40
C ALA A 33 -25.16 3.87 -11.75
N THR A 34 -24.30 4.76 -12.25
CA THR A 34 -24.52 5.48 -13.50
C THR A 34 -23.80 4.83 -14.68
N GLU A 35 -22.63 4.23 -14.45
CA GLU A 35 -21.78 3.65 -15.49
C GLU A 35 -21.16 2.32 -15.02
N PRO A 36 -20.91 1.38 -15.94
CA PRO A 36 -20.13 0.19 -15.63
C PRO A 36 -18.72 0.61 -15.18
N LEU A 37 -18.34 0.21 -13.96
CA LEU A 37 -17.01 0.50 -13.42
C LEU A 37 -15.91 -0.18 -14.24
N GLU A 38 -14.86 0.56 -14.58
CA GLU A 38 -13.64 0.01 -15.18
C GLU A 38 -12.90 -0.93 -14.19
N GLU A 39 -12.95 -0.64 -12.89
CA GLU A 39 -12.33 -1.46 -11.84
C GLU A 39 -13.34 -1.91 -10.76
N PRO A 40 -14.18 -2.92 -11.03
CA PRO A 40 -15.11 -3.46 -10.04
C PRO A 40 -14.39 -4.12 -8.84
N LEU A 41 -13.16 -4.61 -9.05
CA LEU A 41 -12.33 -5.20 -8.00
C LEU A 41 -11.89 -4.17 -6.95
N ARG A 42 -11.81 -2.88 -7.32
CA ARG A 42 -11.41 -1.79 -6.42
C ARG A 42 -12.39 -1.63 -5.26
N LEU A 43 -13.68 -1.81 -5.52
CA LEU A 43 -14.72 -1.77 -4.49
C LEU A 43 -14.51 -2.89 -3.45
N ARG A 44 -14.05 -4.07 -3.90
CA ARG A 44 -13.78 -5.22 -3.03
C ARG A 44 -12.50 -5.03 -2.21
N SER A 45 -11.46 -4.43 -2.78
CA SER A 45 -10.23 -4.11 -2.03
C SER A 45 -10.49 -3.06 -0.95
N ILE A 46 -11.18 -1.97 -1.28
CA ILE A 46 -11.50 -0.91 -0.31
C ILE A 46 -12.32 -1.46 0.86
N ARG A 47 -13.32 -2.32 0.60
CA ARG A 47 -14.08 -3.01 1.66
C ARG A 47 -13.18 -3.82 2.60
N ARG A 48 -12.19 -4.53 2.06
CA ARG A 48 -11.25 -5.33 2.86
C ARG A 48 -10.30 -4.45 3.67
N ASP A 49 -9.84 -3.34 3.09
CA ASP A 49 -8.95 -2.41 3.77
C ASP A 49 -9.66 -1.69 4.94
N ILE A 50 -10.91 -1.23 4.74
CA ILE A 50 -11.75 -0.68 5.82
C ILE A 50 -11.94 -1.70 6.94
N ALA A 51 -12.24 -2.96 6.60
CA ALA A 51 -12.42 -4.01 7.59
C ALA A 51 -11.15 -4.23 8.43
N ARG A 52 -9.97 -4.30 7.79
CA ARG A 52 -8.68 -4.48 8.48
C ARG A 52 -8.39 -3.32 9.45
N LEU A 53 -8.60 -2.08 9.02
CA LEU A 53 -8.41 -0.89 9.85
C LEU A 53 -9.34 -0.90 11.07
N LYS A 54 -10.62 -1.23 10.86
CA LYS A 54 -11.60 -1.33 11.95
C LYS A 54 -11.25 -2.47 12.92
N THR A 55 -10.80 -3.61 12.42
CA THR A 55 -10.36 -4.73 13.29
C THR A 55 -9.19 -4.33 14.17
N ILE A 56 -8.14 -3.71 13.61
CA ILE A 56 -6.97 -3.30 14.40
C ILE A 56 -7.32 -2.22 15.43
N ARG A 57 -8.21 -1.29 15.08
CA ARG A 57 -8.76 -0.33 16.05
C ARG A 57 -9.45 -1.07 17.21
N THR A 58 -10.32 -2.03 16.92
CA THR A 58 -11.01 -2.82 17.95
C THR A 58 -10.05 -3.71 18.75
N GLU A 59 -8.99 -4.26 18.14
CA GLU A 59 -7.95 -5.01 18.85
C GLU A 59 -7.23 -4.12 19.87
N ARG A 60 -6.90 -2.87 19.50
CA ARG A 60 -6.33 -1.87 20.41
C ARG A 60 -7.30 -1.51 21.53
N ASP A 61 -8.57 -1.25 21.19
CA ASP A 61 -9.61 -0.89 22.17
C ASP A 61 -9.83 -2.02 23.21
N LYS A 62 -9.69 -3.29 22.79
CA LYS A 62 -9.88 -4.47 23.65
C LYS A 62 -8.59 -4.90 24.39
N GLY A 63 -7.48 -4.19 24.21
CA GLY A 63 -6.20 -4.56 24.80
C GLY A 63 -5.65 -5.90 24.31
N ILE A 64 -6.14 -6.42 23.18
CA ILE A 64 -5.65 -7.65 22.55
C ILE A 64 -4.47 -7.26 21.65
N VAL A 65 -3.46 -6.65 22.25
CA VAL A 65 -2.21 -6.35 21.54
C VAL A 65 -1.28 -7.52 21.79
N ARG A 66 -1.08 -8.37 20.78
CA ARG A 66 0.12 -9.20 20.73
C ARG A 66 1.28 -8.24 20.49
N GLU A 67 1.94 -7.82 21.55
CA GLU A 67 3.20 -7.07 21.45
C GLU A 67 4.22 -7.95 20.73
N ALA A 68 4.40 -7.71 19.44
CA ALA A 68 5.67 -7.97 18.77
C ALA A 68 6.43 -6.64 18.79
N GLY A 69 7.55 -6.64 19.50
CA GLY A 69 8.21 -5.49 20.09
C GLY A 69 8.62 -4.34 19.17
N THR A 70 8.76 -3.18 19.80
CA THR A 70 9.50 -1.99 19.33
C THR A 70 11.02 -2.20 19.57
N PRO A 71 11.93 -1.56 18.80
CA PRO A 71 12.00 -0.09 18.73
C PRO A 71 12.25 0.55 17.35
N SER A 72 11.58 1.69 17.15
CA SER A 72 12.11 2.99 16.70
C SER A 72 13.48 3.04 15.99
N ALA A 73 13.54 3.56 14.74
CA ALA A 73 14.23 4.84 14.43
C ALA A 73 14.28 5.20 12.92
N THR A 74 13.94 6.46 12.63
CA THR A 74 14.44 7.36 11.54
C THR A 74 14.16 7.05 10.06
N ALA A 75 13.33 7.89 9.42
CA ALA A 75 13.77 8.82 8.35
C ALA A 75 12.60 9.67 7.82
N LYS A 76 12.47 10.89 8.35
CA LYS A 76 11.88 12.00 7.60
C LYS A 76 12.87 12.42 6.50
N GLU A 77 12.33 12.69 5.31
CA GLU A 77 12.74 13.76 4.40
C GLU A 77 14.05 13.60 3.57
N ALA A 78 13.91 13.39 2.25
CA ALA A 78 14.72 14.08 1.25
C ALA A 78 14.12 13.97 -0.16
N LYS A 79 13.90 15.15 -0.73
CA LYS A 79 13.39 15.45 -2.06
C LYS A 79 14.54 15.42 -3.08
N GLY A 80 14.38 14.70 -4.18
CA GLY A 80 14.91 15.10 -5.50
C GLY A 80 16.26 14.58 -6.01
N LYS A 81 16.23 14.33 -7.33
CA LYS A 81 17.33 14.27 -8.33
C LYS A 81 18.15 12.97 -8.50
N LYS A 82 17.79 12.27 -9.59
CA LYS A 82 18.64 12.00 -10.77
C LYS A 82 19.96 11.24 -10.51
N SER A 83 19.97 9.95 -10.83
CA SER A 83 21.16 9.29 -11.35
C SER A 83 20.80 8.22 -12.39
N THR A 84 20.98 8.61 -13.64
CA THR A 84 21.41 7.75 -14.74
C THR A 84 22.56 6.85 -14.30
N ALA A 85 22.41 5.52 -14.41
CA ALA A 85 23.56 4.63 -14.45
C ALA A 85 23.27 3.41 -15.35
N ARG A 86 24.15 3.30 -16.34
CA ARG A 86 24.18 2.39 -17.48
C ARG A 86 24.21 0.92 -17.06
N ARG A 87 23.44 0.07 -17.76
CA ARG A 87 23.72 -1.37 -17.89
C ARG A 87 24.96 -1.54 -18.78
N PRO A 88 26.06 -2.19 -18.33
CA PRO A 88 27.11 -2.59 -19.25
C PRO A 88 26.69 -3.88 -19.96
N ALA A 89 26.40 -3.81 -21.25
CA ALA A 89 26.26 -4.97 -22.11
C ALA A 89 27.66 -5.60 -22.31
N LYS A 90 27.85 -6.82 -21.80
CA LYS A 90 29.04 -7.63 -22.07
C LYS A 90 29.14 -7.92 -23.57
N LYS A 91 30.21 -7.45 -24.20
CA LYS A 91 30.73 -7.98 -25.46
C LYS A 91 31.34 -9.35 -25.18
N GLY A 92 30.77 -10.41 -25.75
CA GLY A 92 31.38 -11.73 -25.85
C GLY A 92 31.46 -12.11 -27.32
N ALA A 93 32.67 -12.11 -27.85
CA ALA A 93 32.98 -12.50 -29.22
C ALA A 93 32.88 -14.03 -29.37
N ALA A 94 32.27 -14.49 -30.46
CA ALA A 94 32.55 -15.81 -31.03
C ALA A 94 32.57 -15.68 -32.56
N LYS A 95 33.79 -15.60 -33.10
CA LYS A 95 34.09 -15.85 -34.51
C LYS A 95 34.36 -17.34 -34.67
N THR A 96 33.65 -18.00 -35.59
CA THR A 96 34.05 -19.22 -36.34
C THR A 96 33.00 -19.35 -37.45
N LYS A 97 33.19 -18.79 -38.66
CA LYS A 97 34.03 -19.19 -39.81
C LYS A 97 33.64 -20.56 -40.42
N ALA A 98 33.03 -20.46 -41.61
CA ALA A 98 33.11 -21.31 -42.81
C ALA A 98 32.86 -22.83 -42.72
N ARG A 99 31.87 -23.33 -43.46
CA ARG A 99 32.05 -23.80 -44.86
C ARG A 99 30.69 -23.91 -45.55
#